data_AF-A0AAD4ZRD1-F1
#
_entry.id   AF-A0AAD4ZRD1-F1
#
_cell.length_a   1.000
_cell.length_b   1.000
_cell.length_c   1.000
_cell.angle_alpha   90.00
_cell.angle_beta   90.00
_cell.angle_gamma   90.00
#
_symmetry.space_group_name_H-M   'P 1'
#
loop_
_entity.id
_entity.type
_entity.pdbx_description
1 polymer ?
#
loop_
_entity_poly.entity_id
_entity_poly.type
_entity_poly.pdbx_seq_one_letter_code
_entity_poly.pdbx_strand_id
1 'polypeptide(L)'
;MPVHQDGSCNGLQHYAALGRDKLGAAAVNLVGGDKPADVYSGIAARVLDIMRNDAEKDPATNPNALHARLLINQVDRKLGEADSYDTTLTALGEMFEAARSIMSWLGECAKVIASENQPVRWITPLGLPVVQPYRQLGRHLIKTSLQVLTLQRETDKVMVKRQRTAFPPNFVHSLDGSHMMMTAVACKKAGLNFAGVHDSYWTHACDIDEMNRILREKFVELYEAPILENLLEGFQQSFPTLTFPPYQIAETSISEMFLNLPISSTSLSQMIARQQCPFCLF
;
A
#
# COMPACT_ATOMS: atom_id res chain seq x y z
N MET A 1 11.87 26.17 11.23
CA MET A 1 10.55 25.83 10.66
C MET A 1 10.67 24.47 9.98
N PRO A 2 9.84 23.48 10.36
CA PRO A 2 9.85 22.17 9.73
C PRO A 2 9.26 22.24 8.31
N VAL A 3 9.82 21.46 7.39
CA VAL A 3 9.34 21.27 6.02
C VAL A 3 8.98 19.80 5.85
N HIS A 4 7.77 19.53 5.36
CA HIS A 4 7.28 18.17 5.12
C HIS A 4 7.77 17.60 3.78
N GLN A 5 7.96 16.29 3.73
CA GLN A 5 8.19 15.46 2.54
C GLN A 5 7.28 14.25 2.60
N ASP A 6 6.47 14.05 1.55
CA ASP A 6 5.47 12.99 1.47
C ASP A 6 5.80 12.03 0.32
N GLY A 7 5.50 10.74 0.51
CA GLY A 7 5.60 9.74 -0.55
C GLY A 7 4.45 9.83 -1.57
N SER A 8 4.72 9.52 -2.84
CA SER A 8 3.68 9.40 -3.86
C SER A 8 2.93 8.07 -3.69
N CYS A 9 1.82 8.09 -2.95
CA CYS A 9 1.00 6.89 -2.67
C CYS A 9 1.83 5.75 -2.05
N ASN A 10 2.28 5.97 -0.81
CA ASN A 10 3.24 5.11 -0.09
C ASN A 10 2.87 3.61 -0.13
N GLY A 11 1.59 3.27 0.00
CA GLY A 11 1.14 1.88 -0.09
C GLY A 11 1.45 1.19 -1.43
N LEU A 12 1.30 1.88 -2.55
CA LEU A 12 1.66 1.35 -3.88
C LEU A 12 3.18 1.29 -4.08
N GLN A 13 3.94 2.22 -3.50
CA GLN A 13 5.41 2.15 -3.49
C GLN A 13 5.89 0.86 -2.80
N HIS A 14 5.32 0.54 -1.63
CA HIS A 14 5.63 -0.68 -0.93
C HIS A 14 5.25 -1.94 -1.73
N TYR A 15 4.09 -1.97 -2.39
CA TYR A 15 3.71 -3.11 -3.23
C TYR A 15 4.57 -3.24 -4.49
N ALA A 16 4.92 -2.14 -5.15
CA ALA A 16 5.82 -2.15 -6.30
C ALA A 16 7.21 -2.69 -5.91
N ALA A 17 7.70 -2.33 -4.73
CA ALA A 17 8.96 -2.84 -4.19
C ALA A 17 8.87 -4.33 -3.81
N LEU A 18 7.80 -4.76 -3.13
CA LEU A 18 7.56 -6.18 -2.80
C LEU A 18 7.45 -7.05 -4.06
N GLY A 19 6.74 -6.56 -5.08
CA GLY A 19 6.50 -7.27 -6.34
C GLY A 19 7.60 -7.14 -7.38
N ARG A 20 8.61 -6.30 -7.10
CA ARG A 20 9.72 -5.95 -8.03
C ARG A 20 9.22 -5.50 -9.39
N ASP A 21 8.09 -4.79 -9.39
CA ASP A 21 7.36 -4.37 -10.58
C ASP A 21 7.95 -3.06 -11.12
N LYS A 22 8.68 -3.14 -12.24
CA LYS A 22 9.29 -1.98 -12.91
C LYS A 22 8.25 -0.97 -13.40
N LEU A 23 7.10 -1.43 -13.90
CA LEU A 23 6.06 -0.54 -14.42
C LEU A 23 5.33 0.15 -13.27
N GLY A 24 4.94 -0.62 -12.24
CA GLY A 24 4.36 -0.09 -11.01
C GLY A 24 5.31 0.90 -10.32
N ALA A 25 6.60 0.57 -10.22
CA ALA A 25 7.63 1.42 -9.63
C ALA A 25 7.81 2.76 -10.38
N ALA A 26 7.76 2.74 -11.71
CA ALA A 26 7.82 3.97 -12.50
C ALA A 26 6.58 4.86 -12.27
N ALA A 27 5.39 4.25 -12.16
CA ALA A 27 4.15 5.00 -11.90
C ALA A 27 4.19 5.72 -10.54
N VAL A 28 4.87 5.15 -9.54
CA VAL A 28 4.94 5.68 -8.16
C VAL A 28 6.26 6.37 -7.83
N ASN A 29 7.01 6.81 -8.84
CA ASN A 29 8.26 7.58 -8.69
C ASN A 29 9.40 6.85 -7.95
N LEU A 30 9.43 5.52 -7.97
CA LEU A 30 10.57 4.73 -7.45
C LEU A 30 11.72 4.60 -8.47
N VAL A 31 11.44 4.87 -9.75
CA VAL A 31 12.43 4.89 -10.83
C VAL A 31 12.63 6.34 -11.30
N GLY A 32 13.89 6.72 -11.58
CA GLY A 32 14.21 8.05 -12.09
C GLY A 32 13.56 8.32 -13.46
N GLY A 33 12.88 9.46 -13.59
CA GLY A 33 12.30 9.95 -14.84
C GLY A 33 12.43 11.46 -14.96
N ASP A 34 12.32 11.99 -16.19
CA ASP A 34 12.50 13.43 -16.47
C ASP A 34 11.44 14.31 -15.80
N LYS A 35 10.25 13.75 -15.57
CA LYS A 35 9.13 14.40 -14.87
C LYS A 35 8.52 13.42 -13.88
N PRO A 36 8.12 13.89 -12.69
CA PRO A 36 7.42 13.02 -11.75
C PRO A 36 6.11 12.51 -12.32
N ALA A 37 5.93 11.21 -12.22
CA ALA A 37 4.73 10.51 -12.62
C ALA A 37 3.58 10.88 -11.68
N ASP A 38 2.40 11.05 -12.27
CA ASP A 38 1.15 11.16 -11.56
C ASP A 38 0.32 9.90 -11.78
N VAL A 39 0.33 9.02 -10.77
CA VAL A 39 -0.44 7.77 -10.74
C VAL A 39 -1.90 8.02 -11.11
N TYR A 40 -2.50 9.10 -10.63
CA TYR A 40 -3.93 9.38 -10.86
C TYR A 40 -4.21 9.76 -12.30
N SER A 41 -3.36 10.61 -12.91
CA SER A 41 -3.45 10.90 -14.34
C SER A 41 -3.22 9.65 -15.20
N GLY A 42 -2.29 8.78 -14.81
CA GLY A 42 -2.06 7.49 -15.48
C GLY A 42 -3.28 6.57 -15.43
N ILE A 43 -3.89 6.43 -14.24
CA ILE A 43 -5.14 5.66 -14.06
C ILE A 43 -6.26 6.27 -14.87
N ALA A 44 -6.44 7.60 -14.84
CA ALA A 44 -7.48 8.28 -15.59
C ALA A 44 -7.35 8.03 -17.10
N ALA A 45 -6.14 8.11 -17.65
CA ALA A 45 -5.85 7.77 -19.04
C ALA A 45 -6.18 6.30 -19.36
N ARG A 46 -5.80 5.37 -18.48
CA ARG A 46 -6.10 3.95 -18.67
C ARG A 46 -7.60 3.65 -18.61
N VAL A 47 -8.31 4.25 -17.66
CA VAL A 47 -9.77 4.17 -17.54
C VAL A 47 -10.44 4.68 -18.81
N LEU A 48 -10.00 5.83 -19.32
CA LEU A 48 -10.48 6.38 -20.59
C LEU A 48 -10.29 5.42 -21.76
N ASP A 49 -9.15 4.75 -21.86
CA ASP A 49 -8.87 3.78 -22.93
C ASP A 49 -9.75 2.53 -22.80
N ILE A 50 -9.97 2.02 -21.58
CA ILE A 50 -10.90 0.90 -21.35
C ILE A 50 -12.33 1.31 -21.72
N MET A 51 -12.75 2.51 -21.32
CA MET A 51 -14.08 3.03 -21.65
C MET A 51 -14.25 3.25 -23.17
N ARG A 52 -13.22 3.71 -23.88
CA ARG A 52 -13.22 3.78 -25.36
C ARG A 52 -13.45 2.41 -25.97
N ASN A 53 -12.66 1.43 -25.56
CA ASN A 53 -12.77 0.06 -26.06
C ASN A 53 -14.12 -0.58 -25.72
N ASP A 54 -14.66 -0.33 -24.53
CA ASP A 54 -15.96 -0.84 -24.12
C ASP A 54 -17.11 -0.16 -24.87
N ALA A 55 -16.99 1.14 -25.16
CA ALA A 55 -17.98 1.86 -25.96
C ALA A 55 -18.09 1.33 -27.40
N GLU A 56 -17.02 0.79 -27.96
CA GLU A 56 -17.02 0.18 -29.30
C GLU A 56 -17.68 -1.20 -29.34
N LYS A 57 -17.82 -1.88 -28.19
CA LYS A 57 -18.45 -3.20 -28.11
C LYS A 57 -19.97 -3.13 -28.28
N ASP A 58 -20.58 -4.26 -28.62
CA ASP A 58 -22.03 -4.39 -28.78
C ASP A 58 -22.71 -4.46 -27.38
N PRO A 59 -23.64 -3.54 -27.04
CA PRO A 59 -24.41 -3.56 -25.80
C PRO A 59 -25.17 -4.86 -25.52
N ALA A 60 -25.48 -5.66 -26.55
CA ALA A 60 -26.11 -6.97 -26.36
C ALA A 60 -25.15 -8.02 -25.78
N THR A 61 -23.84 -7.83 -25.91
CA THR A 61 -22.79 -8.76 -25.46
C THR A 61 -21.97 -8.23 -24.29
N ASN A 62 -21.88 -6.90 -24.14
CA ASN A 62 -21.20 -6.26 -23.01
C ASN A 62 -22.14 -5.26 -22.32
N PRO A 63 -22.59 -5.52 -21.08
CA PRO A 63 -23.47 -4.60 -20.34
C PRO A 63 -22.83 -3.24 -20.06
N ASN A 64 -21.50 -3.15 -20.08
CA ASN A 64 -20.76 -1.92 -19.83
C ASN A 64 -20.70 -1.00 -21.07
N ALA A 65 -20.99 -1.50 -22.28
CA ALA A 65 -20.85 -0.72 -23.51
C ALA A 65 -21.78 0.50 -23.56
N LEU A 66 -23.00 0.38 -23.03
CA LEU A 66 -23.95 1.50 -22.98
C LEU A 66 -23.50 2.60 -22.01
N HIS A 67 -23.01 2.20 -20.83
CA HIS A 67 -22.47 3.12 -19.82
C HIS A 67 -21.20 3.81 -20.33
N ALA A 68 -20.29 3.05 -20.94
CA ALA A 68 -19.07 3.58 -21.52
C ALA A 68 -19.35 4.66 -22.58
N ARG A 69 -20.32 4.43 -23.49
CA ARG A 69 -20.75 5.42 -24.50
C ARG A 69 -21.27 6.72 -23.89
N LEU A 70 -22.02 6.63 -22.78
CA LEU A 70 -22.60 7.80 -22.10
C LEU A 70 -21.54 8.61 -21.34
N LEU A 71 -20.58 7.93 -20.73
CA LEU A 71 -19.62 8.52 -19.81
C LEU A 71 -18.32 8.99 -20.49
N ILE A 72 -17.99 8.51 -21.71
CA ILE A 72 -16.74 8.82 -22.42
C ILE A 72 -16.45 10.33 -22.56
N ASN A 73 -17.51 11.15 -22.63
CA ASN A 73 -17.44 12.60 -22.79
C ASN A 73 -17.47 13.35 -21.44
N GLN A 74 -17.62 12.66 -20.31
CA GLN A 74 -17.75 13.25 -18.97
C GLN A 74 -16.52 13.05 -18.08
N VAL A 75 -15.57 12.18 -18.48
CA VAL A 75 -14.42 11.78 -17.64
C VAL A 75 -13.43 12.92 -17.38
N ASP A 76 -13.48 14.02 -18.13
CA ASP A 76 -12.58 15.17 -17.96
C ASP A 76 -12.74 15.95 -16.64
N ARG A 77 -13.80 15.73 -15.83
CA ARG A 77 -14.02 16.56 -14.63
C ARG A 77 -14.50 15.88 -13.34
N LYS A 78 -14.92 14.61 -13.33
CA LYS A 78 -15.46 13.98 -12.11
C LYS A 78 -15.22 12.47 -12.06
N LEU A 79 -14.02 12.07 -11.67
CA LEU A 79 -13.75 10.71 -11.20
C LEU A 79 -14.33 10.56 -9.78
N GLY A 80 -15.63 10.28 -9.67
CA GLY A 80 -16.29 10.17 -8.37
C GLY A 80 -17.76 9.72 -8.36
N GLU A 81 -18.27 9.09 -9.42
CA GLU A 81 -19.65 8.57 -9.43
C GLU A 81 -19.70 7.04 -9.56
N ALA A 82 -20.72 6.46 -8.90
CA ALA A 82 -20.86 5.06 -8.49
C ALA A 82 -20.76 3.97 -9.57
N ASP A 83 -20.92 4.33 -10.85
CA ASP A 83 -20.90 3.38 -11.97
C ASP A 83 -19.51 3.26 -12.64
N SER A 84 -18.54 4.11 -12.28
CA SER A 84 -17.17 4.08 -12.79
C SER A 84 -16.22 3.16 -12.00
N TYR A 85 -16.63 2.67 -10.81
CA TYR A 85 -15.71 2.02 -9.88
C TYR A 85 -15.12 0.70 -10.39
N ASP A 86 -15.90 -0.14 -11.09
CA ASP A 86 -15.42 -1.45 -11.56
C ASP A 86 -14.38 -1.30 -12.68
N THR A 87 -14.59 -0.34 -13.59
CA THR A 87 -13.64 0.03 -14.63
C THR A 87 -12.38 0.67 -14.05
N THR A 88 -12.50 1.53 -13.03
CA THR A 88 -11.36 2.10 -12.31
C THR A 88 -10.55 1.03 -11.57
N LEU A 89 -11.22 0.07 -10.94
CA LEU A 89 -10.56 -1.03 -10.24
C LEU A 89 -9.89 -2.02 -11.21
N THR A 90 -10.48 -2.19 -12.40
CA THR A 90 -9.88 -2.98 -13.49
C THR A 90 -8.64 -2.27 -14.05
N ALA A 91 -8.71 -0.97 -14.34
CA ALA A 91 -7.55 -0.19 -14.78
C ALA A 91 -6.41 -0.19 -13.75
N LEU A 92 -6.74 -0.02 -12.46
CA LEU A 92 -5.80 -0.16 -11.35
C LEU A 92 -5.19 -1.57 -11.28
N GLY A 93 -6.02 -2.60 -11.48
CA GLY A 93 -5.59 -3.99 -11.47
C GLY A 93 -4.62 -4.34 -12.60
N GLU A 94 -4.82 -3.78 -13.79
CA GLU A 94 -3.92 -3.94 -14.94
C GLU A 94 -2.62 -3.15 -14.76
N MET A 95 -2.68 -1.94 -14.19
CA MET A 95 -1.48 -1.12 -13.95
C MET A 95 -0.59 -1.66 -12.82
N PHE A 96 -1.19 -2.34 -11.84
CA PHE A 96 -0.50 -2.83 -10.64
C PHE A 96 -0.78 -4.32 -10.41
N GLU A 97 -0.58 -5.14 -11.45
CA GLU A 97 -0.85 -6.57 -11.41
C GLU A 97 -0.07 -7.30 -10.31
N ALA A 98 1.20 -6.92 -10.10
CA ALA A 98 2.03 -7.45 -9.04
C ALA A 98 1.47 -7.12 -7.64
N ALA A 99 1.06 -5.86 -7.43
CA ALA A 99 0.44 -5.43 -6.17
C ALA A 99 -0.84 -6.21 -5.89
N ARG A 100 -1.70 -6.37 -6.91
CA ARG A 100 -2.94 -7.14 -6.81
C ARG A 100 -2.69 -8.61 -6.49
N SER A 101 -1.69 -9.21 -7.13
CA SER A 101 -1.30 -10.61 -6.89
C SER A 101 -0.83 -10.81 -5.45
N ILE A 102 0.01 -9.90 -4.93
CA ILE A 102 0.46 -9.92 -3.53
C ILE A 102 -0.70 -9.70 -2.57
N MET A 103 -1.57 -8.72 -2.81
CA MET A 103 -2.76 -8.47 -1.97
C MET A 103 -3.68 -9.70 -1.91
N SER A 104 -3.89 -10.37 -3.05
CA SER A 104 -4.68 -11.59 -3.12
C SER A 104 -4.01 -12.72 -2.33
N TRP A 105 -2.71 -12.91 -2.51
CA TRP A 105 -1.94 -13.93 -1.77
C TRP A 105 -1.99 -13.71 -0.26
N LEU A 106 -1.74 -12.48 0.22
CA LEU A 106 -1.88 -12.11 1.62
C LEU A 106 -3.29 -12.45 2.13
N GLY A 107 -4.33 -12.07 1.37
CA GLY A 107 -5.72 -12.36 1.71
C GLY A 107 -6.03 -13.86 1.84
N GLU A 108 -5.51 -14.70 0.95
CA GLU A 108 -5.69 -16.15 1.04
C GLU A 108 -4.91 -16.76 2.23
N CYS A 109 -3.69 -16.30 2.52
CA CYS A 109 -2.97 -16.70 3.74
C CYS A 109 -3.76 -16.35 5.01
N ALA A 110 -4.29 -15.13 5.08
CA ALA A 110 -5.12 -14.69 6.20
C ALA A 110 -6.41 -15.51 6.35
N LYS A 111 -7.03 -15.91 5.23
CA LYS A 111 -8.21 -16.77 5.23
C LYS A 111 -7.90 -18.16 5.79
N VAL A 112 -6.78 -18.77 5.40
CA VAL A 112 -6.34 -20.09 5.91
C VAL A 112 -6.18 -20.04 7.43
N ILE A 113 -5.45 -19.04 7.95
CA ILE A 113 -5.23 -18.88 9.40
C ILE A 113 -6.55 -18.63 10.15
N ALA A 114 -7.37 -17.71 9.64
CA ALA A 114 -8.59 -17.32 10.33
C ALA A 114 -9.68 -18.40 10.29
N SER A 115 -9.67 -19.30 9.30
CA SER A 115 -10.60 -20.43 9.22
C SER A 115 -10.42 -21.43 10.37
N GLU A 116 -9.21 -21.54 10.91
CA GLU A 116 -8.89 -22.30 12.13
C GLU A 116 -9.14 -21.50 13.41
N ASN A 117 -9.89 -20.40 13.32
CA ASN A 117 -10.20 -19.50 14.43
C ASN A 117 -8.95 -18.88 15.10
N GLN A 118 -7.85 -18.72 14.35
CA GLN A 118 -6.64 -18.05 14.83
C GLN A 118 -6.50 -16.66 14.21
N PRO A 119 -6.05 -15.65 14.97
CA PRO A 119 -5.79 -14.32 14.40
C PRO A 119 -4.50 -14.33 13.57
N VAL A 120 -4.47 -13.55 12.49
CA VAL A 120 -3.25 -13.35 11.72
C VAL A 120 -2.25 -12.57 12.57
N ARG A 121 -1.02 -13.07 12.61
CA ARG A 121 0.10 -12.47 13.33
C ARG A 121 1.38 -12.59 12.53
N TRP A 122 2.21 -11.56 12.52
CA TRP A 122 3.50 -11.56 11.84
C TRP A 122 4.52 -10.75 12.64
N ILE A 123 5.77 -10.81 12.22
CA ILE A 123 6.86 -10.01 12.79
C ILE A 123 7.31 -9.04 11.69
N THR A 124 7.41 -7.75 12.02
CA THR A 124 7.93 -6.74 11.09
C THR A 124 9.43 -6.94 10.84
N PRO A 125 10.02 -6.34 9.80
CA PRO A 125 11.48 -6.39 9.57
C PRO A 125 12.32 -5.86 10.74
N LEU A 126 11.75 -5.01 11.61
CA LEU A 126 12.39 -4.52 12.83
C LEU A 126 12.16 -5.40 14.07
N GLY A 127 11.53 -6.56 13.91
CA GLY A 127 11.29 -7.49 15.01
C GLY A 127 10.05 -7.20 15.87
N LEU A 128 9.24 -6.20 15.51
CA LEU A 128 7.98 -5.91 16.23
C LEU A 128 6.92 -6.98 15.89
N PRO A 129 6.39 -7.73 16.88
CA PRO A 129 5.27 -8.64 16.65
C PRO A 129 3.96 -7.86 16.49
N VAL A 130 3.18 -8.19 15.46
CA VAL A 130 1.89 -7.57 15.15
C VAL A 130 0.81 -8.65 15.11
N VAL A 131 -0.36 -8.36 15.68
CA VAL A 131 -1.53 -9.25 15.70
C VAL A 131 -2.76 -8.48 15.27
N GLN A 132 -3.54 -9.01 14.33
CA GLN A 132 -4.80 -8.38 13.92
C GLN A 132 -5.92 -8.66 14.96
N PRO A 133 -6.51 -7.63 15.59
CA PRO A 133 -7.48 -7.79 16.68
C PRO A 133 -8.92 -8.04 16.19
N TYR A 134 -9.11 -8.61 15.00
CA TYR A 134 -10.45 -8.76 14.43
C TYR A 134 -11.18 -10.00 14.97
N ARG A 135 -11.85 -9.81 16.10
CA ARG A 135 -12.70 -10.79 16.79
C ARG A 135 -14.16 -10.37 16.76
N GLN A 136 -15.08 -11.33 16.85
CA GLN A 136 -16.51 -11.04 16.90
C GLN A 136 -16.83 -10.33 18.22
N LEU A 137 -17.65 -9.27 18.13
CA LEU A 137 -18.15 -8.54 19.29
C LEU A 137 -19.40 -9.24 19.83
N GLY A 138 -19.30 -9.73 21.06
CA GLY A 138 -20.41 -10.24 21.84
C GLY A 138 -21.06 -9.14 22.67
N ARG A 139 -22.32 -9.34 23.05
CA ARG A 139 -23.02 -8.48 23.99
C ARG A 139 -22.88 -9.05 25.39
N HIS A 140 -22.49 -8.21 26.34
CA HIS A 140 -22.41 -8.56 27.75
C HIS A 140 -23.39 -7.66 28.53
N LEU A 141 -24.39 -8.29 29.15
CA LEU A 141 -25.43 -7.59 29.90
C LEU A 141 -25.03 -7.53 31.37
N ILE A 142 -24.76 -6.32 31.87
CA ILE A 142 -24.47 -6.07 33.29
C ILE A 142 -25.74 -5.52 33.95
N LYS A 143 -26.35 -6.33 34.81
CA LYS A 143 -27.45 -5.88 35.65
C LYS A 143 -26.88 -5.03 36.78
N THR A 144 -27.30 -3.77 36.86
CA THR A 144 -27.04 -2.88 37.99
C THR A 144 -28.34 -2.61 38.75
N SER A 145 -28.26 -1.98 39.92
CA SER A 145 -29.46 -1.64 40.71
C SER A 145 -30.42 -0.66 40.01
N LEU A 146 -29.94 0.12 39.03
CA LEU A 146 -30.75 1.12 38.31
C LEU A 146 -31.21 0.62 36.93
N GLN A 147 -30.39 -0.15 36.22
CA GLN A 147 -30.66 -0.58 34.85
C GLN A 147 -29.75 -1.73 34.40
N VAL A 148 -30.05 -2.30 33.23
CA VAL A 148 -29.18 -3.28 32.56
C VAL A 148 -28.32 -2.57 31.51
N LEU A 149 -27.01 -2.54 31.72
CA LEU A 149 -26.04 -2.01 30.76
C LEU A 149 -25.68 -3.08 29.74
N THR A 150 -25.78 -2.76 28.45
CA THR A 150 -25.29 -3.63 27.37
C THR A 150 -23.91 -3.16 26.95
N LEU A 151 -22.87 -3.91 27.31
CA LEU A 151 -21.51 -3.67 26.87
C LEU A 151 -21.18 -4.54 25.67
N GLN A 152 -20.34 -4.04 24.76
CA GLN A 152 -19.70 -4.86 23.75
C GLN A 152 -18.38 -5.41 24.30
N ARG A 153 -18.18 -6.71 24.18
CA ARG A 153 -16.93 -7.39 24.57
C ARG A 153 -16.49 -8.30 23.44
N GLU A 154 -15.19 -8.31 23.15
CA GLU A 154 -14.63 -9.26 22.20
C GLU A 154 -14.84 -10.70 22.66
N THR A 155 -15.17 -11.57 21.72
CA THR A 155 -15.29 -13.02 21.92
C THR A 155 -14.03 -13.73 21.42
N ASP A 156 -13.90 -15.01 21.74
CA ASP A 156 -12.79 -15.84 21.24
C ASP A 156 -12.90 -16.17 19.75
N LYS A 157 -14.03 -15.84 19.11
CA LYS A 157 -14.29 -16.15 17.71
C LYS A 157 -13.71 -15.09 16.77
N VAL A 158 -12.85 -15.50 15.85
CA VAL A 158 -12.18 -14.64 14.88
C VAL A 158 -13.12 -14.30 13.72
N MET A 159 -13.05 -13.06 13.23
CA MET A 159 -13.81 -12.61 12.06
C MET A 159 -13.04 -12.88 10.76
N VAL A 160 -13.22 -14.07 10.18
CA VAL A 160 -12.52 -14.51 8.94
C VAL A 160 -12.55 -13.46 7.83
N LYS A 161 -13.73 -12.91 7.53
CA LYS A 161 -13.88 -11.89 6.48
C LYS A 161 -13.02 -10.64 6.76
N ARG A 162 -13.04 -10.14 8.00
CA ARG A 162 -12.27 -8.94 8.39
C ARG A 162 -10.76 -9.21 8.41
N GLN A 163 -10.33 -10.36 8.94
CA GLN A 163 -8.91 -10.77 8.90
C GLN A 163 -8.39 -10.77 7.46
N ARG A 164 -9.09 -11.46 6.55
CA ARG A 164 -8.74 -11.52 5.12
C ARG A 164 -8.64 -10.14 4.48
N THR A 165 -9.66 -9.29 4.63
CA THR A 165 -9.69 -8.00 3.92
C THR A 165 -8.74 -6.97 4.52
N ALA A 166 -8.43 -7.06 5.81
CA ALA A 166 -7.61 -6.08 6.50
C ALA A 166 -6.12 -6.47 6.54
N PHE A 167 -5.77 -7.73 6.25
CA PHE A 167 -4.37 -8.15 6.30
C PHE A 167 -3.47 -7.43 5.29
N PRO A 168 -3.83 -7.31 4.00
CA PRO A 168 -2.99 -6.59 3.04
C PRO A 168 -2.65 -5.14 3.45
N PRO A 169 -3.62 -4.27 3.79
CA PRO A 169 -3.30 -2.90 4.20
C PRO A 169 -2.54 -2.84 5.54
N ASN A 170 -2.89 -3.68 6.53
CA ASN A 170 -2.18 -3.68 7.80
C ASN A 170 -0.73 -4.14 7.66
N PHE A 171 -0.46 -5.10 6.76
CA PHE A 171 0.88 -5.55 6.47
C PHE A 171 1.72 -4.41 5.87
N VAL A 172 1.20 -3.70 4.87
CA VAL A 172 1.89 -2.55 4.27
C VAL A 172 2.09 -1.41 5.27
N HIS A 173 1.10 -1.07 6.09
CA HIS A 173 1.28 -0.07 7.15
C HIS A 173 2.37 -0.47 8.16
N SER A 174 2.58 -1.77 8.39
CA SER A 174 3.67 -2.23 9.25
C SER A 174 5.05 -2.07 8.60
N LEU A 175 5.13 -2.16 7.26
CA LEU A 175 6.36 -1.88 6.51
C LEU A 175 6.65 -0.38 6.48
N ASP A 176 5.63 0.46 6.28
CA ASP A 176 5.74 1.91 6.36
C ASP A 176 6.25 2.36 7.74
N GLY A 177 5.63 1.85 8.82
CA GLY A 177 6.11 2.11 10.18
C GLY A 177 7.55 1.63 10.43
N SER A 178 7.97 0.54 9.80
CA SER A 178 9.34 0.05 9.86
C SER A 178 10.30 1.00 9.13
N HIS A 179 9.94 1.42 7.92
CA HIS A 179 10.73 2.38 7.12
C HIS A 179 10.86 3.72 7.81
N MET A 180 9.77 4.25 8.38
CA MET A 180 9.78 5.48 9.16
C MET A 180 10.75 5.38 10.35
N MET A 181 10.71 4.27 11.09
CA MET A 181 11.60 4.08 12.24
C MET A 181 13.08 3.96 11.82
N MET A 182 13.37 3.20 10.76
CA MET A 182 14.72 3.09 10.19
C MET A 182 15.27 4.45 9.78
N THR A 183 14.43 5.26 9.12
CA THR A 183 14.74 6.61 8.69
C THR A 183 14.99 7.53 9.89
N ALA A 184 14.09 7.52 10.88
CA ALA A 184 14.22 8.35 12.09
C ALA A 184 15.55 8.08 12.82
N VAL A 185 15.93 6.80 12.95
CA VAL A 185 17.20 6.39 13.57
C VAL A 185 18.39 6.88 12.74
N ALA A 186 18.33 6.79 11.41
CA ALA A 186 19.39 7.25 10.53
C ALA A 186 19.53 8.78 10.52
N CYS A 187 18.42 9.52 10.45
CA CYS A 187 18.40 10.98 10.58
C CYS A 187 19.03 11.42 11.91
N LYS A 188 18.67 10.77 13.02
CA LYS A 188 19.26 11.06 14.33
C LYS A 188 20.77 10.81 14.35
N LYS A 189 21.25 9.73 13.73
CA LYS A 189 22.70 9.43 13.61
C LYS A 189 23.44 10.46 12.76
N ALA A 190 22.77 11.00 11.73
CA ALA A 190 23.30 12.07 10.89
C ALA A 190 23.15 13.48 11.51
N GLY A 191 22.57 13.60 12.71
CA GLY A 191 22.40 14.87 13.41
C GLY A 191 21.18 15.69 12.98
N LEU A 192 20.25 15.11 12.21
CA LEU A 192 19.04 15.76 11.75
C LEU A 192 17.92 15.69 12.79
N ASN A 193 17.14 16.77 12.90
CA ASN A 193 15.88 16.74 13.62
C ASN A 193 14.81 16.12 12.72
N PHE A 194 14.15 15.08 13.21
CA PHE A 194 13.14 14.33 12.46
C PHE A 194 11.80 14.36 13.20
N ALA A 195 10.72 14.61 12.48
CA ALA A 195 9.35 14.37 12.93
C ALA A 195 8.60 13.57 11.85
N GLY A 196 7.90 12.52 12.26
CA GLY A 196 7.09 11.69 11.37
C GLY A 196 5.61 11.83 11.72
N VAL A 197 4.77 12.03 10.71
CA VAL A 197 3.31 11.97 10.81
C VAL A 197 2.84 10.95 9.78
N HIS A 198 2.70 9.69 10.20
CA HIS A 198 2.42 8.57 9.29
C HIS A 198 3.45 8.51 8.14
N ASP A 199 3.01 8.71 6.91
CA ASP A 199 3.78 8.69 5.67
C ASP A 199 4.43 10.05 5.31
N SER A 200 4.36 11.03 6.23
CA SER A 200 4.92 12.37 6.09
C SER A 200 6.15 12.57 6.97
N TYR A 201 7.26 12.98 6.36
CA TYR A 201 8.59 13.09 6.97
C TYR A 201 9.06 14.54 7.05
N TRP A 202 9.33 15.05 8.23
CA TRP A 202 9.58 16.46 8.47
C TRP A 202 10.97 16.69 9.06
N THR A 203 11.67 17.70 8.56
CA THR A 203 12.95 18.18 9.11
C THR A 203 13.11 19.68 8.87
N HIS A 204 14.22 20.28 9.28
CA HIS A 204 14.50 21.68 8.96
C HIS A 204 14.76 21.86 7.46
N ALA A 205 14.39 23.02 6.91
CA ALA A 205 14.55 23.31 5.48
C ALA A 205 15.98 23.08 4.94
N CYS A 206 17.01 23.32 5.75
CA CYS A 206 18.41 23.09 5.38
C CYS A 206 18.80 21.61 5.28
N ASP A 207 18.02 20.72 5.87
CA ASP A 207 18.34 19.29 6.03
C ASP A 207 17.53 18.40 5.07
N ILE A 208 16.63 19.00 4.26
CA ILE A 208 15.69 18.26 3.41
C ILE A 208 16.40 17.37 2.40
N ASP A 209 17.46 17.87 1.75
CA ASP A 209 18.18 17.09 0.75
C ASP A 209 18.84 15.85 1.36
N GLU A 210 19.41 16.00 2.56
CA GLU A 210 20.04 14.92 3.30
C GLU A 210 19.01 13.93 3.85
N MET A 211 17.88 14.40 4.38
CA MET A 211 16.77 13.54 4.78
C MET A 211 16.24 12.73 3.59
N ASN A 212 16.10 13.35 2.42
CA ASN A 212 15.66 12.69 1.20
C ASN A 212 16.65 11.62 0.72
N ARG A 213 17.96 11.82 0.90
CA ARG A 213 18.97 10.79 0.65
C ARG A 213 18.77 9.60 1.61
N ILE A 214 18.68 9.87 2.91
CA ILE A 214 18.48 8.86 3.96
C ILE A 214 17.19 8.05 3.74
N LEU A 215 16.08 8.72 3.40
CA LEU A 215 14.79 8.09 3.12
C LEU A 215 14.91 7.02 2.04
N ARG A 216 15.56 7.35 0.91
CA ARG A 216 15.74 6.42 -0.22
C ARG A 216 16.67 5.27 0.16
N GLU A 217 17.78 5.56 0.84
CA GLU A 217 18.71 4.53 1.31
C GLU A 217 18.02 3.53 2.23
N LYS A 218 17.21 4.01 3.19
CA LYS A 218 16.47 3.14 4.11
C LYS A 218 15.33 2.39 3.45
N PHE A 219 14.74 2.93 2.38
CA PHE A 219 13.76 2.21 1.59
C PHE A 219 14.41 1.02 0.86
N VAL A 220 15.57 1.25 0.22
CA VAL A 220 16.33 0.18 -0.45
C VAL A 220 16.77 -0.88 0.56
N GLU A 221 17.38 -0.47 1.67
CA GLU A 221 17.83 -1.38 2.74
C GLU A 221 16.69 -2.24 3.30
N LEU A 222 15.48 -1.68 3.45
CA LEU A 222 14.31 -2.44 3.89
C LEU A 222 13.94 -3.55 2.90
N TYR A 223 14.01 -3.26 1.60
CA TYR A 223 13.58 -4.15 0.53
C TYR A 223 14.65 -5.09 -0.02
N GLU A 224 15.92 -4.90 0.35
CA GLU A 224 16.97 -5.90 0.15
C GLU A 224 16.68 -7.21 0.90
N ALA A 225 15.93 -7.13 2.01
CA ALA A 225 15.48 -8.30 2.74
C ALA A 225 14.35 -9.04 1.98
N PRO A 226 14.32 -10.39 2.01
CA PRO A 226 13.28 -11.18 1.38
C PRO A 226 12.00 -11.19 2.25
N ILE A 227 11.27 -10.06 2.24
CA ILE A 227 10.15 -9.80 3.17
C ILE A 227 9.01 -10.83 3.02
N LEU A 228 8.65 -11.21 1.79
CA LEU A 228 7.52 -12.14 1.55
C LEU A 228 7.90 -13.58 1.91
N GLU A 229 9.14 -13.96 1.64
CA GLU A 229 9.75 -15.23 2.04
C GLU A 229 9.73 -15.36 3.58
N ASN A 230 10.27 -14.35 4.27
CA ASN A 230 10.34 -14.31 5.72
C ASN A 230 8.94 -14.36 6.36
N LEU A 231 7.95 -13.71 5.72
CA LEU A 231 6.57 -13.78 6.17
C LEU A 231 5.99 -15.20 6.04
N LEU A 232 6.21 -15.85 4.89
CA LEU A 232 5.75 -17.22 4.65
C LEU A 232 6.40 -18.21 5.62
N GLU A 233 7.72 -18.12 5.81
CA GLU A 233 8.45 -18.93 6.78
C GLU A 233 7.91 -18.70 8.20
N GLY A 234 7.68 -17.43 8.58
CA GLY A 234 7.09 -17.08 9.87
C GLY A 234 5.69 -17.67 10.08
N PHE A 235 4.87 -17.74 9.02
CA PHE A 235 3.58 -18.41 9.06
C PHE A 235 3.71 -19.93 9.18
N GLN A 236 4.61 -20.56 8.42
CA GLN A 236 4.84 -22.00 8.51
C GLN A 236 5.33 -22.42 9.91
N GLN A 237 6.19 -21.60 10.54
CA GLN A 237 6.64 -21.83 11.91
C GLN A 237 5.52 -21.59 12.94
N SER A 238 4.73 -20.53 12.76
CA SER A 238 3.65 -20.16 13.69
C SER A 238 2.43 -21.08 13.59
N PHE A 239 2.22 -21.72 12.44
CA PHE A 239 1.05 -22.51 12.07
C PHE A 239 1.46 -23.79 11.32
N PRO A 240 2.16 -24.74 11.97
CA PRO A 240 2.79 -25.89 11.32
C PRO A 240 1.79 -26.89 10.71
N THR A 241 0.53 -26.85 11.13
CA THR A 241 -0.53 -27.72 10.60
C THR A 241 -1.19 -27.17 9.35
N LEU A 242 -0.91 -25.92 8.96
CA LEU A 242 -1.57 -25.24 7.85
C LEU A 242 -0.71 -25.27 6.60
N THR A 243 -1.38 -25.40 5.44
CA THR A 243 -0.73 -25.30 4.14
C THR A 243 -1.04 -23.95 3.51
N PHE A 244 0.00 -23.23 3.13
CA PHE A 244 -0.10 -21.89 2.56
C PHE A 244 0.10 -21.92 1.04
N PRO A 245 -0.59 -21.05 0.27
CA PRO A 245 -0.38 -20.95 -1.17
C PRO A 245 1.02 -20.41 -1.49
N PRO A 246 1.64 -20.84 -2.61
CA PRO A 246 2.88 -20.24 -3.08
C PRO A 246 2.63 -18.79 -3.52
N TYR A 247 3.64 -17.93 -3.36
CA TYR A 247 3.63 -16.58 -3.93
C TYR A 247 4.44 -16.57 -5.24
N GLN A 248 4.03 -15.76 -6.21
CA GLN A 248 4.74 -15.57 -7.48
C GLN A 248 5.43 -14.20 -7.44
N ILE A 249 6.77 -14.16 -7.57
CA ILE A 249 7.53 -12.91 -7.79
C ILE A 249 8.05 -12.90 -9.23
N ALA A 250 7.94 -11.76 -9.91
CA ALA A 250 8.64 -11.52 -11.15
C ALA A 250 10.15 -11.35 -10.85
N GLU A 251 11.01 -12.17 -11.45
CA GLU A 251 12.47 -12.09 -11.29
C GLU A 251 13.02 -10.78 -11.89
N THR A 252 13.14 -9.75 -11.06
CA THR A 252 13.89 -8.53 -11.39
C THR A 252 14.83 -8.18 -10.23
N SER A 253 16.08 -7.81 -10.54
CA SER A 253 17.10 -7.48 -9.55
C SER A 253 16.87 -6.06 -9.00
N ILE A 254 16.84 -5.93 -7.67
CA ILE A 254 16.63 -4.67 -6.93
C ILE A 254 17.64 -3.60 -7.35
N SER A 255 18.89 -3.98 -7.63
CA SER A 255 19.95 -3.04 -7.97
C SER A 255 19.63 -2.22 -9.22
N GLU A 256 19.03 -2.78 -10.26
CA GLU A 256 18.72 -2.04 -11.49
C GLU A 256 17.58 -1.02 -11.34
N MET A 257 16.62 -1.27 -10.45
CA MET A 257 15.48 -0.36 -10.24
C MET A 257 15.93 0.97 -9.60
N PHE A 258 16.99 0.92 -8.79
CA PHE A 258 17.51 2.06 -8.03
C PHE A 258 18.85 2.60 -8.58
N LEU A 259 19.54 1.89 -9.48
CA LEU A 259 20.80 2.32 -10.12
C LEU A 259 20.65 3.56 -11.03
N ASN A 260 19.43 3.86 -11.49
CA ASN A 260 19.14 5.08 -12.26
C ASN A 260 18.62 6.24 -11.39
N LEU A 261 18.74 6.15 -10.06
CA LEU A 261 18.65 7.34 -9.21
C LEU A 261 19.97 8.12 -9.38
N PRO A 262 19.96 9.32 -9.99
CA PRO A 262 21.19 10.08 -10.17
C PRO A 262 21.72 10.50 -8.81
N ILE A 263 22.76 9.80 -8.34
CA ILE A 263 23.61 10.22 -7.22
C ILE A 263 24.51 11.36 -7.74
N SER A 264 23.91 12.52 -8.03
CA SER A 264 24.67 13.76 -8.20
C SER A 264 23.87 14.92 -7.61
N SER A 265 24.57 15.69 -6.77
CA SER A 265 24.09 16.69 -5.81
C SER A 265 23.38 17.92 -6.41
N THR A 266 22.93 17.86 -7.67
CA THR A 266 22.37 19.03 -8.38
C THR A 266 21.05 18.74 -9.11
N SER A 267 20.59 17.48 -9.20
CA SER A 267 19.28 17.13 -9.80
C SER A 267 18.25 16.56 -8.81
N LEU A 268 18.66 16.28 -7.57
CA LEU A 268 17.84 15.69 -6.51
C LEU A 268 16.72 16.59 -5.98
N SER A 269 16.83 17.92 -6.18
CA SER A 269 15.80 18.90 -5.81
C SER A 269 14.57 18.88 -6.72
N GLN A 270 14.58 18.11 -7.83
CA GLN A 270 13.48 18.06 -8.80
C GLN A 270 12.73 16.71 -8.86
N MET A 271 13.25 15.64 -8.25
CA MET A 271 12.72 14.27 -8.48
C MET A 271 11.64 13.80 -7.47
N ILE A 272 11.39 14.55 -6.40
CA ILE A 272 10.11 14.50 -5.68
C ILE A 272 9.40 15.82 -6.00
N ALA A 273 8.90 15.98 -7.23
CA ALA A 273 8.05 17.13 -7.48
C ALA A 273 6.77 16.94 -6.68
N ARG A 274 6.56 17.85 -5.72
CA ARG A 274 5.27 18.41 -5.32
C ARG A 274 4.07 17.60 -5.82
N GLN A 275 3.74 16.52 -5.15
CA GLN A 275 2.33 16.13 -5.05
C GLN A 275 1.80 16.72 -3.75
N GLN A 276 1.52 18.03 -3.76
CA GLN A 276 0.44 18.53 -2.92
C GLN A 276 -0.82 17.85 -3.46
N CYS A 277 -1.23 16.75 -2.86
CA CYS A 277 -2.59 16.24 -3.04
C CYS A 277 -3.53 17.31 -2.50
N PRO A 278 -4.37 17.97 -3.33
CA PRO A 278 -5.30 18.98 -2.83
C PRO A 278 -6.45 18.36 -2.02
N PHE A 279 -6.48 17.04 -1.84
CA PHE A 279 -7.55 16.30 -1.15
C PHE A 279 -7.20 15.78 0.25
N CYS A 280 -5.99 16.03 0.78
CA CYS A 280 -5.64 15.65 2.15
C CYS A 280 -5.73 16.79 3.17
N LEU A 281 -6.50 17.84 2.86
CA LEU A 281 -6.94 18.84 3.85
C LEU A 281 -8.43 18.63 4.08
N PHE A 282 -8.79 17.70 4.95
CA PHE A 282 -9.91 17.77 5.92
C PHE A 282 -9.80 16.62 6.92
#